data_AF-A0AAD0SAB9-F1
#
_entry.id   AF-A0AAD0SAB9-F1
#
_cell.length_a   1.000
_cell.length_b   1.000
_cell.length_c   1.000
_cell.angle_alpha   90.00
_cell.angle_beta   90.00
_cell.angle_gamma   90.00
#
_symmetry.space_group_name_H-M   'P 1'
#
loop_
_entity.id
_entity.type
_entity.pdbx_description
1 polymer ?
#
loop_
_entity_poly.entity_id
_entity_poly.type
_entity_poly.pdbx_seq_one_letter_code
_entity_poly.pdbx_strand_id
1 'polypeptide(L)'
;MMFRTVRRWFFLALFGAPAAAWAASDMSSLPPLHTLTSEQPVVICRQFPAEQIERLKSGDKQLVLVVEHYQPPRNASAGLYVAAPNRASRIATAARIGIYPDQPSANAQQRFLLHPSEYAGAVQADRVCLSVGFYRETELPRGGKASIGLDLVDAPR
;
A
#
# COMPACT_ATOMS: atom_id res chain seq x y z
N MET A 1 69.25 30.73 13.86
CA MET A 1 68.20 31.25 14.78
C MET A 1 67.39 32.26 13.98
N MET A 2 66.07 32.24 13.81
CA MET A 2 64.97 31.45 14.38
C MET A 2 63.73 31.70 13.46
N PHE A 3 62.89 30.67 13.27
CA PHE A 3 61.66 30.66 12.47
C PHE A 3 60.53 31.55 13.01
N ARG A 4 59.59 31.97 12.14
CA ARG A 4 58.10 31.76 12.26
C ARG A 4 57.32 32.59 11.21
N THR A 5 56.69 31.95 10.20
CA THR A 5 55.23 31.66 10.03
C THR A 5 54.37 32.92 9.84
N VAL A 6 53.50 33.05 8.82
CA VAL A 6 52.31 32.23 8.57
C VAL A 6 51.94 32.24 7.08
N ARG A 7 51.66 31.03 6.59
CA ARG A 7 51.26 30.64 5.23
C ARG A 7 49.73 30.74 5.13
N ARG A 8 49.20 31.64 4.31
CA ARG A 8 47.75 31.80 4.11
C ARG A 8 47.29 30.79 3.06
N TRP A 9 46.60 29.74 3.50
CA TRP A 9 46.03 28.72 2.62
C TRP A 9 44.72 29.22 2.02
N PHE A 10 44.65 29.27 0.69
CA PHE A 10 43.39 29.37 -0.04
C PHE A 10 42.75 27.97 -0.06
N PHE A 11 41.62 27.80 0.63
CA PHE A 11 40.76 26.64 0.47
C PHE A 11 39.86 26.86 -0.75
N LEU A 12 40.18 26.19 -1.87
CA LEU A 12 39.21 25.87 -2.91
C LEU A 12 38.39 24.67 -2.41
N ALA A 13 37.19 24.92 -1.90
CA ALA A 13 36.19 23.89 -1.69
C ALA A 13 35.27 23.86 -2.93
N LEU A 14 35.67 23.08 -3.95
CA LEU A 14 34.70 22.55 -4.91
C LEU A 14 33.84 21.53 -4.17
N PHE A 15 32.70 21.95 -3.66
CA PHE A 15 31.67 21.01 -3.23
C PHE A 15 31.08 20.38 -4.48
N GLY A 16 31.45 19.12 -4.71
CA GLY A 16 30.91 18.27 -5.74
C GLY A 16 29.39 18.20 -5.63
N ALA A 17 28.72 18.48 -6.73
CA ALA A 17 27.34 18.05 -6.93
C ALA A 17 27.31 16.52 -6.80
N PRO A 18 26.53 15.93 -5.88
CA PRO A 18 26.20 14.53 -6.03
C PRO A 18 25.31 14.45 -7.27
N ALA A 19 25.79 13.76 -8.30
CA ALA A 19 24.94 13.29 -9.37
C ALA A 19 23.76 12.59 -8.69
N ALA A 20 22.56 13.14 -8.88
CA ALA A 20 21.33 12.45 -8.53
C ALA A 20 21.34 11.17 -9.37
N ALA A 21 21.86 10.09 -8.78
CA ALA A 21 21.58 8.74 -9.20
C ALA A 21 20.09 8.57 -8.90
N TRP A 22 19.27 8.97 -9.87
CA TRP A 22 17.91 8.48 -10.01
C TRP A 22 18.07 6.98 -10.12
N ALA A 23 18.00 6.32 -8.96
CA ALA A 23 17.79 4.90 -8.88
C ALA A 23 16.51 4.67 -9.67
N ALA A 24 16.69 4.22 -10.91
CA ALA A 24 15.67 3.55 -11.69
C ALA A 24 15.17 2.43 -10.78
N SER A 25 14.12 2.74 -10.03
CA SER A 25 13.41 1.80 -9.17
C SER A 25 12.48 1.03 -10.07
N ASP A 26 13.04 0.39 -11.10
CA ASP A 26 12.42 -0.73 -11.80
C ASP A 26 12.57 -1.94 -10.88
N MET A 27 11.87 -1.87 -9.75
CA MET A 27 11.63 -3.02 -8.89
C MET A 27 10.18 -3.38 -9.09
N SER A 28 9.94 -4.28 -10.05
CA SER A 28 8.85 -5.26 -10.03
C SER A 28 8.97 -6.18 -8.81
N SER A 29 9.14 -5.59 -7.62
CA SER A 29 9.01 -6.25 -6.35
C SER A 29 7.52 -6.33 -6.06
N LEU A 30 7.04 -7.55 -5.79
CA LEU A 30 5.69 -7.78 -5.29
C LEU A 30 5.39 -6.78 -4.16
N PRO A 31 4.16 -6.23 -4.07
CA PRO A 31 3.84 -5.29 -3.02
C PRO A 31 4.07 -5.94 -1.67
N PRO A 32 4.56 -5.21 -0.65
CA PRO A 32 4.74 -5.76 0.68
C PRO A 32 3.38 -6.27 1.18
N LEU A 33 3.37 -7.53 1.58
CA LEU A 33 2.17 -8.20 2.05
C LEU A 33 2.09 -8.10 3.57
N HIS A 34 0.87 -7.89 4.04
CA HIS A 34 0.50 -7.85 5.44
C HIS A 34 -0.36 -9.07 5.77
N THR A 35 -0.05 -9.74 6.87
CA THR A 35 -0.90 -10.82 7.37
C THR A 35 -2.14 -10.22 8.04
N LEU A 36 -3.30 -10.55 7.50
CA LEU A 36 -4.61 -10.25 8.05
C LEU A 36 -5.21 -11.53 8.66
N THR A 37 -5.86 -11.39 9.81
CA THR A 37 -6.65 -12.46 10.41
C THR A 37 -8.10 -12.02 10.61
N SER A 38 -9.02 -12.97 10.76
CA SER A 38 -10.46 -12.68 10.91
C SER A 38 -10.83 -11.92 12.19
N GLU A 39 -9.96 -11.95 13.20
CA GLU A 39 -10.19 -11.38 14.52
C GLU A 39 -10.07 -9.85 14.51
N GLN A 40 -9.12 -9.29 13.77
CA GLN A 40 -8.83 -7.85 13.77
C GLN A 40 -8.51 -7.35 12.36
N PRO A 41 -9.03 -6.18 11.96
CA PRO A 41 -8.58 -5.53 10.73
C PRO A 41 -7.13 -5.06 10.88
N VAL A 42 -6.45 -4.96 9.74
CA VAL A 42 -5.11 -4.38 9.65
C VAL A 42 -5.16 -3.09 8.85
N VAL A 43 -4.34 -2.11 9.24
CA VAL A 43 -4.12 -0.90 8.44
C VAL A 43 -2.87 -1.09 7.61
N ILE A 44 -3.00 -1.02 6.28
CA ILE A 44 -1.91 -1.09 5.33
C ILE A 44 -1.63 0.31 4.84
N CYS A 45 -0.40 0.78 5.02
CA CYS A 45 0.06 2.04 4.45
C CYS A 45 1.14 1.76 3.40
N ARG A 46 0.87 2.14 2.15
CA ARG A 46 1.83 2.03 1.05
C ARG A 46 2.27 3.42 0.63
N GLN A 47 3.58 3.65 0.70
CA GLN A 47 4.20 4.83 0.11
C GLN A 47 4.33 4.66 -1.40
N PHE A 48 4.03 5.72 -2.14
CA PHE A 48 4.18 5.76 -3.59
C PHE A 48 4.99 7.00 -3.97
N PRO A 49 5.75 6.97 -5.07
CA PRO A 49 6.38 8.15 -5.63
C PRO A 49 5.35 9.28 -5.85
N ALA A 50 5.76 10.54 -5.67
CA ALA A 50 4.87 11.69 -5.79
C ALA A 50 4.13 11.73 -7.14
N GLU A 51 4.81 11.37 -8.24
CA GLU A 51 4.20 11.25 -9.57
C GLU A 51 3.04 10.24 -9.58
N GLN A 52 3.20 9.08 -8.95
CA GLN A 52 2.16 8.06 -8.88
C GLN A 52 0.97 8.50 -8.01
N ILE A 53 1.22 9.25 -6.94
CA ILE A 53 0.16 9.84 -6.12
C ILE A 53 -0.64 10.87 -6.93
N GLU A 54 0.02 11.74 -7.69
CA GLU A 54 -0.69 12.71 -8.54
C GLU A 54 -1.50 12.01 -9.64
N ARG A 55 -0.96 10.96 -10.27
CA ARG A 55 -1.69 10.14 -11.24
C ARG A 55 -2.86 9.37 -10.60
N LEU A 56 -2.74 8.98 -9.33
CA LEU A 56 -3.84 8.36 -8.58
C LEU A 56 -4.94 9.39 -8.28
N LYS A 57 -4.58 10.65 -7.99
CA LYS A 57 -5.53 11.76 -7.76
C LYS A 57 -6.23 12.22 -9.04
N SER A 58 -5.52 12.24 -10.18
CA SER A 58 -6.09 12.59 -11.48
C SER A 58 -7.01 11.49 -12.05
N GLY A 59 -6.89 10.26 -11.54
CA GLY A 59 -7.63 9.10 -12.02
C GLY A 59 -6.92 8.31 -13.12
N ASP A 60 -5.68 8.67 -13.48
CA ASP A 60 -4.86 7.93 -14.46
C ASP A 60 -4.33 6.60 -13.92
N LYS A 61 -4.25 6.48 -12.59
CA LYS A 61 -3.94 5.24 -11.86
C LYS A 61 -5.11 4.86 -10.96
N GLN A 62 -5.29 3.56 -10.77
CA GLN A 62 -6.26 3.00 -9.82
C GLN A 62 -5.55 2.14 -8.79
N LEU A 63 -6.09 2.15 -7.57
CA LEU A 63 -5.60 1.34 -6.47
C LEU A 63 -6.15 -0.07 -6.55
N VAL A 64 -5.30 -1.06 -6.29
CA VAL A 64 -5.64 -2.48 -6.29
C VAL A 64 -5.35 -3.07 -4.94
N LEU A 65 -6.32 -3.78 -4.37
CA LEU A 65 -6.06 -4.71 -3.28
C LEU A 65 -5.53 -6.01 -3.87
N VAL A 66 -4.34 -6.38 -3.45
CA VAL A 66 -3.71 -7.66 -3.74
C VAL A 66 -4.01 -8.62 -2.59
N VAL A 67 -4.47 -9.82 -2.90
CA VAL A 67 -4.71 -10.90 -1.94
C VAL A 67 -3.94 -12.14 -2.37
N GLU A 68 -3.14 -12.65 -1.45
CA GLU A 68 -2.38 -13.88 -1.53
C GLU A 68 -2.73 -14.77 -0.32
N HIS A 69 -2.53 -16.08 -0.46
CA HIS A 69 -2.74 -17.06 0.63
C HIS A 69 -4.04 -16.82 1.42
N TYR A 70 -5.18 -16.79 0.72
CA TYR A 70 -6.48 -16.62 1.34
C TYR A 70 -6.99 -17.93 1.94
N GLN A 71 -7.25 -17.92 3.25
CA GLN A 71 -7.90 -18.96 4.01
C GLN A 71 -9.25 -18.43 4.50
N PRO A 72 -10.39 -18.97 4.03
CA PRO A 72 -11.70 -18.52 4.48
C PRO A 72 -11.91 -18.83 5.97
N PRO A 73 -12.61 -17.97 6.71
CA PRO A 73 -12.97 -18.23 8.10
C PRO A 73 -14.00 -19.38 8.22
N ARG A 74 -14.00 -20.06 9.37
CA ARG A 74 -14.97 -21.13 9.65
C ARG A 74 -16.39 -20.56 9.73
N ASN A 75 -17.34 -21.19 9.04
CA ASN A 75 -18.78 -20.93 9.11
C ASN A 75 -19.25 -19.50 8.79
N ALA A 76 -18.49 -18.72 8.01
CA ALA A 76 -18.87 -17.35 7.64
C ALA A 76 -18.71 -17.09 6.14
N SER A 77 -19.51 -16.16 5.62
CA SER A 77 -19.41 -15.63 4.25
C SER A 77 -18.00 -15.11 3.97
N ALA A 78 -17.36 -15.64 2.92
CA ALA A 78 -15.97 -15.40 2.55
C ALA A 78 -15.80 -14.06 1.79
N GLY A 79 -15.43 -12.99 2.51
CA GLY A 79 -15.13 -11.72 1.89
C GLY A 79 -14.27 -10.82 2.75
N LEU A 80 -13.65 -9.84 2.09
CA LEU A 80 -12.91 -8.77 2.73
C LEU A 80 -13.69 -7.47 2.60
N TYR A 81 -13.54 -6.57 3.57
CA TYR A 81 -13.89 -5.18 3.40
C TYR A 81 -12.62 -4.33 3.36
N VAL A 82 -12.66 -3.26 2.59
CA VAL A 82 -11.60 -2.26 2.49
C VAL A 82 -12.19 -0.90 2.79
N ALA A 83 -11.61 -0.16 3.73
CA ALA A 83 -12.13 1.13 4.15
C ALA A 83 -11.00 2.15 4.33
N ALA A 84 -11.27 3.40 3.96
CA ALA A 84 -10.43 4.51 4.38
C ALA A 84 -10.46 4.65 5.92
N PRO A 85 -9.30 4.74 6.61
CA PRO A 85 -9.26 4.90 8.05
C PRO A 85 -9.86 6.27 8.43
N ASN A 86 -11.06 6.23 8.99
CA ASN A 86 -11.74 7.44 9.48
C ASN A 86 -11.45 7.63 10.98
N ARG A 87 -11.04 8.84 11.39
CA ARG A 87 -10.83 9.22 12.81
C ARG A 87 -12.08 9.03 13.67
N ALA A 88 -13.27 9.04 13.07
CA ALA A 88 -14.54 8.90 13.79
C ALA A 88 -15.00 7.45 14.04
N SER A 89 -14.20 6.43 13.71
CA SER A 89 -14.59 5.01 13.79
C SER A 89 -15.85 4.62 12.99
N ARG A 90 -16.41 5.56 12.22
CA ARG A 90 -17.48 5.30 11.25
C ARG A 90 -16.82 4.87 9.94
N ILE A 91 -16.89 3.58 9.66
CA ILE A 91 -16.63 3.01 8.34
C ILE A 91 -17.74 3.53 7.41
N ALA A 92 -17.61 4.77 6.93
CA ALA A 92 -18.63 5.44 6.13
C ALA A 92 -18.61 4.96 4.66
N THR A 93 -17.46 4.44 4.21
CA THR A 93 -17.29 3.91 2.86
C THR A 93 -16.38 2.68 2.96
N ALA A 94 -16.95 1.50 2.76
CA ALA A 94 -16.19 0.27 2.66
C ALA A 94 -16.51 -0.43 1.33
N ALA A 95 -15.46 -0.69 0.54
CA ALA A 95 -15.53 -1.67 -0.52
C ALA A 95 -15.80 -3.04 0.12
N ARG A 96 -16.69 -3.84 -0.47
CA ARG A 96 -16.92 -5.23 -0.06
C ARG A 96 -16.47 -6.13 -1.21
N ILE A 97 -15.50 -6.98 -0.92
CA ILE A 97 -14.88 -7.88 -1.89
C ILE A 97 -15.30 -9.30 -1.51
N GLY A 98 -16.11 -9.93 -2.37
CA GLY A 98 -16.38 -11.36 -2.26
C GLY A 98 -15.18 -12.16 -2.77
N ILE A 99 -14.69 -13.09 -1.97
CA ILE A 99 -13.59 -13.99 -2.36
C ILE A 99 -14.15 -15.41 -2.44
N TYR A 100 -14.25 -15.94 -3.65
CA TYR A 100 -14.74 -17.30 -3.87
C TYR A 100 -13.63 -18.30 -3.56
N PRO A 101 -13.83 -19.25 -2.63
CA PRO A 101 -12.76 -20.12 -2.13
C PRO A 101 -12.31 -21.20 -3.12
N ASP A 102 -13.11 -21.49 -4.16
CA ASP A 102 -12.88 -22.64 -5.05
C ASP A 102 -12.03 -22.35 -6.28
N GLN A 103 -11.25 -21.25 -6.33
CA GLN A 103 -10.29 -21.09 -7.43
C GLN A 103 -9.04 -21.94 -7.13
N PRO A 104 -8.80 -23.03 -7.91
CA PRO A 104 -7.67 -23.89 -7.68
C PRO A 104 -6.43 -23.23 -8.29
N SER A 105 -5.77 -22.41 -7.49
CA SER A 105 -4.39 -22.02 -7.82
C SER A 105 -3.67 -21.76 -6.52
N ALA A 106 -2.91 -22.77 -6.09
CA ALA A 106 -2.06 -22.73 -4.91
C ALA A 106 -1.05 -21.56 -4.89
N ASN A 107 -0.95 -20.75 -5.96
CA ASN A 107 -0.03 -19.63 -6.12
C ASN A 107 -0.58 -18.42 -6.93
N ALA A 108 -1.88 -18.31 -7.24
CA ALA A 108 -2.34 -17.13 -7.97
C ALA A 108 -2.71 -15.98 -7.02
N GLN A 109 -2.01 -14.88 -7.19
CA GLN A 109 -2.37 -13.59 -6.62
C GLN A 109 -3.73 -13.15 -7.15
N GLN A 110 -4.68 -12.87 -6.27
CA GLN A 110 -5.96 -12.26 -6.63
C GLN A 110 -5.84 -10.74 -6.52
N ARG A 111 -6.33 -10.03 -7.53
CA ARG A 111 -6.20 -8.57 -7.65
C ARG A 111 -7.58 -7.95 -7.80
N PHE A 112 -7.94 -7.06 -6.88
CA PHE A 112 -9.24 -6.40 -6.84
C PHE A 112 -9.07 -4.90 -7.03
N LEU A 113 -9.62 -4.38 -8.13
CA LEU A 113 -9.67 -2.94 -8.39
C LEU A 113 -10.58 -2.27 -7.36
N LEU A 114 -10.08 -1.20 -6.74
CA LEU A 114 -10.86 -0.36 -5.84
C LEU A 114 -11.38 0.85 -6.59
N HIS A 115 -12.64 1.20 -6.36
CA HIS A 115 -13.22 2.40 -6.94
C HIS A 115 -12.67 3.66 -6.23
N PRO A 116 -12.36 4.76 -6.93
CA PRO A 116 -11.79 5.96 -6.30
C PRO A 116 -12.56 6.48 -5.08
N SER A 117 -13.89 6.37 -5.07
CA SER A 117 -14.72 6.76 -3.92
C SER A 117 -14.46 5.96 -2.65
N GLU A 118 -13.89 4.75 -2.75
CA GLU A 118 -13.61 3.85 -1.63
C GLU A 118 -12.33 4.22 -0.88
N TYR A 119 -11.40 4.92 -1.55
CA TYR A 119 -10.09 5.28 -0.99
C TYR A 119 -9.73 6.77 -1.10
N ALA A 120 -10.57 7.62 -1.70
CA ALA A 120 -10.25 9.05 -1.88
C ALA A 120 -9.84 9.75 -0.57
N GLY A 121 -10.54 9.46 0.54
CA GLY A 121 -10.22 10.01 1.86
C GLY A 121 -8.97 9.40 2.54
N ALA A 122 -8.39 8.36 1.95
CA ALA A 122 -7.20 7.66 2.44
C ALA A 122 -5.90 8.08 1.73
N VAL A 123 -6.00 8.83 0.63
CA VAL A 123 -4.84 9.33 -0.12
C VAL A 123 -4.22 10.51 0.62
N GLN A 124 -2.94 10.39 0.95
CA GLN A 124 -2.14 11.45 1.58
C GLN A 124 -1.11 11.99 0.57
N ALA A 125 -0.18 12.84 1.03
CA ALA A 125 0.80 13.46 0.15
C ALA A 125 1.79 12.44 -0.47
N ASP A 126 2.20 11.42 0.29
CA ASP A 126 3.25 10.46 -0.08
C ASP A 126 2.80 8.99 0.03
N ARG A 127 1.57 8.74 0.45
CA ARG A 127 1.10 7.39 0.80
C ARG A 127 -0.41 7.25 0.70
N VAL A 128 -0.86 6.00 0.65
CA VAL A 128 -2.25 5.61 0.83
C VAL A 128 -2.35 4.64 1.99
N CYS A 129 -3.25 4.89 2.93
CA CYS A 129 -3.48 4.02 4.08
C CYS A 129 -4.90 3.48 4.07
N LEU A 130 -5.09 2.15 4.03
CA LEU A 130 -6.40 1.51 4.05
C LEU A 130 -6.51 0.51 5.19
N SER A 131 -7.68 0.47 5.82
CA SER A 131 -8.07 -0.59 6.75
C SER A 131 -8.69 -1.73 5.97
N VAL A 132 -8.16 -2.94 6.13
CA VAL A 132 -8.69 -4.16 5.52
C VAL A 132 -9.04 -5.15 6.61
N GLY A 133 -10.21 -5.78 6.50
CA GLY A 133 -10.64 -6.80 7.44
C GLY A 133 -11.57 -7.82 6.80
N PHE A 134 -11.84 -8.91 7.50
CA PHE A 134 -12.85 -9.86 7.06
C PHE A 134 -14.25 -9.25 7.22
N TYR A 135 -15.07 -9.38 6.19
CA TYR A 135 -16.47 -8.99 6.22
C TYR A 135 -17.25 -9.86 7.21
N ARG A 136 -18.18 -9.25 7.95
CA ARG A 136 -18.99 -9.91 8.98
C ARG A 136 -20.45 -9.67 8.68
N GLU A 137 -21.22 -10.73 8.43
CA GLU A 137 -22.68 -10.61 8.30
C GLU A 137 -23.39 -10.77 9.64
N THR A 138 -23.03 -11.82 10.40
CA THR A 138 -23.78 -12.19 11.62
C THR A 138 -22.86 -12.56 12.79
N GLU A 139 -21.80 -13.33 12.55
CA GLU A 139 -20.87 -13.78 13.57
C GLU A 139 -19.44 -13.28 13.33
N LEU A 140 -18.62 -13.27 14.39
CA LEU A 140 -17.19 -13.04 14.27
C LEU A 140 -16.55 -14.23 13.53
N PRO A 141 -16.03 -14.02 12.30
CA PRO A 141 -15.32 -15.07 11.58
C PRO A 141 -14.11 -15.51 12.42
N ARG A 142 -13.86 -16.83 12.50
CA ARG A 142 -12.72 -17.40 13.23
C ARG A 142 -11.83 -18.20 12.29
N GLY A 143 -10.52 -18.06 12.48
CA GLY A 143 -9.52 -18.83 11.74
C GLY A 143 -9.36 -18.43 10.27
N GLY A 144 -9.96 -17.32 9.84
CA GLY A 144 -9.70 -16.74 8.52
C GLY A 144 -8.36 -16.04 8.51
N LYS A 145 -7.61 -16.21 7.42
CA LYS A 145 -6.29 -15.59 7.23
C LYS A 145 -6.12 -15.17 5.78
N ALA A 146 -5.42 -14.07 5.55
CA ALA A 146 -5.06 -13.62 4.21
C ALA A 146 -3.73 -12.88 4.26
N SER A 147 -2.93 -12.98 3.21
CA SER A 147 -1.82 -12.08 2.95
C SER A 147 -2.30 -11.01 1.99
N ILE A 148 -2.22 -9.74 2.36
CA ILE A 148 -2.82 -8.66 1.58
C ILE A 148 -1.85 -7.49 1.36
N GLY A 149 -1.92 -6.87 0.19
CA GLY A 149 -1.07 -5.76 -0.21
C GLY A 149 -1.83 -4.70 -0.99
N LEU A 150 -1.18 -3.56 -1.21
CA LEU A 150 -1.69 -2.49 -2.08
C LEU A 150 -0.74 -2.27 -3.25
N ASP A 151 -1.33 -2.12 -4.43
CA ASP A 151 -0.61 -1.89 -5.67
C ASP A 151 -1.35 -0.88 -6.55
N LEU A 152 -0.70 -0.38 -7.60
CA LEU A 152 -1.28 0.54 -8.58
C LEU A 152 -1.31 -0.09 -9.96
N VAL A 153 -2.39 0.17 -10.69
CA VAL A 153 -2.52 -0.18 -12.11
C VAL A 153 -2.97 1.03 -12.91
N ASP A 154 -2.70 1.03 -14.21
CA ASP A 154 -3.25 2.07 -15.08
C ASP A 154 -4.77 1.94 -15.13
N ALA A 155 -5.45 3.09 -15.07
CA ALA A 155 -6.89 3.11 -15.25
C ALA A 155 -7.24 2.62 -16.66
N PRO A 156 -8.33 1.84 -16.83
CA PRO A 156 -8.83 1.51 -18.15
C PRO A 156 -9.14 2.80 -18.92
N ARG A 157 -8.64 2.88 -20.16
CA ARG A 157 -8.86 4.03 -21.06
C ARG A 157 -10.27 4.06 -21.61
#